data_AF-A0A251WC22-F1
#
_entry.id   AF-A0A251WC22-F1
#
_cell.length_a   1.000
_cell.length_b   1.000
_cell.length_c   1.000
_cell.angle_alpha   90.00
_cell.angle_beta   90.00
_cell.angle_gamma   90.00
#
_symmetry.space_group_name_H-M   'P 1'
#
loop_
_entity.id
_entity.type
_entity.pdbx_description
1 polymer ?
#
loop_
_entity_poly.entity_id
_entity_poly.type
_entity_poly.pdbx_seq_one_letter_code
_entity_poly.pdbx_strand_id
1 'polypeptide(L)'
;MPIATHFGDNFRHFLAGLEVASATELIDGRYLIGFGCAPHQCGETESFFAVDIRTGAFEAFAYDGTHLQKVAKVGDLVATPALTAKFDAWTQQ
;
A
#
# COMPACT_ATOMS: atom_id res chain seq x y z
N MET A 1 12.56 -16.97 11.77
CA MET A 1 13.02 -15.62 12.16
C MET A 1 11.77 -14.82 12.49
N PRO A 2 11.60 -14.27 13.70
CA PRO A 2 10.40 -13.49 13.99
C PRO A 2 10.57 -12.10 13.35
N ILE A 3 9.64 -11.73 12.47
CA ILE A 3 9.50 -10.38 11.92
C ILE A 3 8.96 -9.53 13.06
N ALA A 4 9.86 -9.01 13.90
CA ALA A 4 9.54 -7.99 14.88
C ALA A 4 10.01 -6.65 14.30
N THR A 5 9.10 -5.92 13.68
CA THR A 5 9.30 -4.51 13.37
C THR A 5 8.10 -3.77 13.95
N HIS A 6 8.36 -2.60 14.55
CA HIS A 6 7.38 -1.73 15.20
C HIS A 6 6.27 -1.30 14.22
N PHE A 7 5.32 -2.19 13.97
CA PHE A 7 4.22 -2.02 13.03
C PHE A 7 2.85 -2.01 13.73
N GLY A 8 2.81 -2.18 15.06
CA GLY A 8 1.58 -2.50 15.81
C GLY A 8 0.39 -1.59 15.49
N ASP A 9 0.58 -0.28 15.57
CA ASP A 9 -0.52 0.68 15.36
C ASP A 9 -0.66 1.08 13.88
N ASN A 10 0.46 1.29 13.19
CA ASN A 10 0.44 1.74 11.80
C ASN A 10 -0.02 0.66 10.81
N PHE A 11 0.28 -0.62 11.06
CA PHE A 11 -0.24 -1.72 10.23
C PHE A 11 -1.71 -1.99 10.50
N ARG A 12 -2.19 -1.80 11.73
CA ARG A 12 -3.63 -1.83 12.02
C ARG A 12 -4.36 -0.69 11.31
N HIS A 13 -3.80 0.52 11.30
CA HIS A 13 -4.34 1.63 10.52
C HIS A 13 -4.37 1.32 9.01
N PHE A 14 -3.33 0.66 8.48
CA PHE A 14 -3.35 0.18 7.11
C PHE A 14 -4.49 -0.81 6.83
N LEU A 15 -4.69 -1.81 7.69
CA LEU A 15 -5.77 -2.78 7.53
C LEU A 15 -7.15 -2.11 7.61
N ALA A 16 -7.33 -1.20 8.58
CA ALA A 16 -8.55 -0.40 8.69
C ALA A 16 -8.77 0.47 7.43
N GLY A 17 -7.68 1.03 6.90
CA GLY A 17 -7.64 1.79 5.65
C GLY A 17 -7.90 0.94 4.40
N LEU A 18 -8.10 -0.37 4.50
CA LEU A 18 -8.51 -1.23 3.38
C LEU A 18 -9.92 -1.80 3.55
N GLU A 19 -10.67 -1.40 4.58
CA GLU A 19 -12.02 -1.92 4.81
C GLU A 19 -12.99 -1.52 3.69
N VAL A 20 -12.80 -0.33 3.11
CA VAL A 20 -13.46 0.09 1.87
C VAL A 20 -12.41 0.08 0.75
N ALA A 21 -12.09 -1.13 0.27
CA ALA A 21 -11.10 -1.33 -0.78
C ALA A 21 -11.68 -1.17 -2.19
N SER A 22 -10.86 -0.61 -3.09
CA SER A 22 -11.10 -0.64 -4.52
C SER A 22 -10.84 -2.03 -5.10
N ALA A 23 -11.23 -2.24 -6.36
CA ALA A 23 -10.71 -3.37 -7.12
C ALA A 23 -9.18 -3.29 -7.21
N THR A 24 -8.51 -4.45 -7.11
CA THR A 24 -7.08 -4.56 -7.35
C THR A 24 -6.77 -4.46 -8.84
N GLU A 25 -5.66 -3.83 -9.19
CA GLU A 25 -5.18 -3.68 -10.56
C GLU A 25 -3.88 -4.48 -10.76
N LEU A 26 -3.75 -5.16 -11.90
CA LEU A 26 -2.52 -5.84 -12.29
C LEU A 26 -1.73 -4.96 -13.25
N ILE A 27 -0.50 -4.61 -12.87
CA ILE A 27 0.38 -3.71 -13.61
C ILE A 27 1.58 -4.48 -14.13
N ASP A 28 1.92 -4.23 -15.40
CA ASP A 28 3.04 -4.88 -16.11
C ASP A 28 2.97 -6.42 -16.07
N GLY A 29 1.78 -6.99 -15.85
CA GLY A 29 1.61 -8.43 -15.65
C GLY A 29 2.40 -9.00 -14.47
N ARG A 30 2.75 -8.16 -13.47
CA ARG A 30 3.66 -8.51 -12.37
C ARG A 30 3.23 -7.96 -11.02
N TYR A 31 2.76 -6.72 -10.96
CA TYR A 31 2.43 -6.08 -9.69
C TYR A 31 0.94 -6.05 -9.49
N LEU A 32 0.45 -6.75 -8.47
CA LEU A 32 -0.90 -6.58 -7.99
C LEU A 32 -0.92 -5.40 -7.03
N ILE A 33 -1.61 -4.33 -7.40
CA ILE A 33 -1.78 -3.16 -6.55
C ILE A 33 -3.23 -3.05 -6.07
N GLY A 34 -3.41 -2.44 -4.91
CA GLY A 34 -4.72 -2.12 -4.37
C GLY A 34 -4.66 -0.89 -3.49
N PHE A 35 -5.80 -0.22 -3.38
CA PHE A 35 -5.97 0.91 -2.50
C PHE A 35 -7.33 0.82 -1.80
N GLY A 36 -7.47 1.58 -0.73
CA GLY A 36 -8.71 1.68 0.01
C GLY A 36 -8.70 2.85 0.97
N CYS A 37 -9.79 2.96 1.71
CA CYS A 37 -9.97 3.89 2.81
C CYS A 37 -10.64 3.18 3.99
N ALA A 38 -10.57 3.83 5.16
CA ALA A 38 -11.42 3.48 6.28
C ALA A 38 -12.88 3.91 6.01
N PRO A 39 -13.88 3.25 6.61
CA PRO A 39 -15.28 3.58 6.38
C PRO A 39 -15.58 5.05 6.67
N HIS A 40 -16.23 5.72 5.72
CA HIS A 40 -16.57 7.16 5.78
C HIS A 40 -15.37 8.12 5.78
N GLN A 41 -14.14 7.65 5.53
CA GLN A 41 -12.92 8.47 5.57
C GLN A 41 -12.15 8.50 4.24
N CYS A 42 -12.80 8.18 3.13
CA CYS A 42 -12.16 8.22 1.81
C CYS A 42 -11.80 9.66 1.42
N GLY A 43 -10.55 9.88 1.00
CA GLY A 43 -9.96 11.19 0.78
C GLY A 43 -9.32 11.83 2.02
N GLU A 44 -9.53 11.27 3.22
CA GLU A 44 -8.83 11.69 4.44
C GLU A 44 -7.81 10.64 4.88
N THR A 45 -8.25 9.40 5.06
CA THR A 45 -7.37 8.29 5.43
C THR A 45 -7.43 7.22 4.36
N GLU A 46 -6.26 6.91 3.80
CA GLU A 46 -6.16 5.97 2.69
C GLU A 46 -5.04 4.97 2.94
N SER A 47 -5.13 3.83 2.27
CA SER A 47 -4.09 2.81 2.33
C SER A 47 -3.85 2.24 0.96
N PHE A 48 -2.58 1.94 0.70
CA PHE A 48 -2.11 1.45 -0.58
C PHE A 48 -1.19 0.25 -0.35
N PHE A 49 -1.25 -0.74 -1.25
CA PHE A 49 -0.26 -1.81 -1.27
C PHE A 49 0.12 -2.21 -2.69
N ALA A 50 1.31 -2.79 -2.79
CA ALA A 50 1.81 -3.44 -4.00
C ALA A 50 2.44 -4.79 -3.66
N VAL A 51 2.08 -5.81 -4.43
CA VAL A 51 2.66 -7.16 -4.37
C VAL A 51 3.27 -7.51 -5.72
N ASP A 52 4.54 -7.87 -5.76
CA ASP A 52 5.14 -8.57 -6.89
C ASP A 52 4.74 -10.04 -6.86
N ILE A 53 3.82 -10.44 -7.74
CA ILE A 53 3.26 -11.79 -7.74
C ILE A 53 4.29 -12.88 -8.10
N ARG A 54 5.45 -12.51 -8.65
CA ARG A 54 6.51 -13.46 -9.01
C ARG A 54 7.43 -13.78 -7.85
N THR A 55 7.70 -12.79 -7.01
CA THR A 55 8.70 -12.88 -5.93
C THR A 55 8.07 -12.91 -4.54
N GLY A 56 6.80 -12.51 -4.42
CA GLY A 56 6.14 -12.29 -3.14
C GLY A 56 6.62 -11.02 -2.42
N ALA A 57 7.42 -10.17 -3.09
CA ALA A 57 7.81 -8.89 -2.52
C ALA A 57 6.56 -8.02 -2.34
N PHE A 58 6.50 -7.32 -1.22
CA PHE A 58 5.31 -6.59 -0.76
C PHE A 58 5.74 -5.27 -0.13
N GLU A 59 5.02 -4.21 -0.47
CA GLU A 59 5.08 -2.95 0.27
C GLU A 59 3.68 -2.43 0.52
N ALA A 60 3.43 -1.93 1.73
CA ALA A 60 2.19 -1.31 2.14
C ALA A 60 2.44 0.05 2.75
N PHE A 61 1.47 0.94 2.54
CA PHE A 61 1.52 2.32 2.95
C PHE A 61 0.17 2.75 3.50
N ALA A 62 0.19 3.62 4.51
CA ALA A 62 -0.98 4.28 5.05
C ALA A 62 -0.79 5.80 4.97
N TYR A 63 -1.85 6.49 4.59
CA TYR A 63 -1.97 7.94 4.58
C TYR A 63 -2.98 8.36 5.63
N ASP A 64 -2.60 9.28 6.52
CA ASP A 64 -3.44 9.77 7.62
C ASP A 64 -4.09 11.13 7.36
N GLY A 65 -4.07 11.60 6.12
CA GLY A 65 -4.56 12.93 5.72
C GLY A 65 -3.48 14.01 5.73
N THR A 66 -2.30 13.69 6.26
CA THR A 66 -1.16 14.62 6.34
C THR A 66 0.17 13.97 5.99
N HIS A 67 0.35 12.70 6.35
CA HIS A 67 1.60 11.98 6.18
C HIS A 67 1.37 10.65 5.49
N LEU A 68 2.21 10.41 4.50
CA LEU A 68 2.35 9.10 3.92
C LEU A 68 3.41 8.28 4.67
N GLN A 69 3.05 7.09 5.13
CA GLN A 69 3.95 6.23 5.88
C GLN A 69 4.00 4.83 5.28
N LYS A 70 5.20 4.27 5.14
CA LYS A 70 5.39 2.85 4.82
C LYS A 70 5.14 2.03 6.08
N VAL A 71 4.14 1.16 6.05
CA VAL A 71 3.63 0.42 7.23
C VAL A 71 3.94 -1.07 7.21
N ALA A 72 4.37 -1.62 6.07
CA ALA A 72 4.93 -2.95 5.98
C ALA A 72 5.77 -3.10 4.72
N LYS A 73 6.78 -3.99 4.80
CA LYS A 73 7.62 -4.38 3.67
C LYS A 73 8.12 -5.81 3.83
N VAL A 74 8.09 -6.57 2.75
CA VAL A 74 8.72 -7.88 2.61
C VAL A 74 9.47 -7.91 1.28
N GLY A 75 10.78 -8.15 1.30
CA GLY A 75 11.61 -8.09 0.09
C GLY A 75 11.64 -6.69 -0.55
N ASP A 76 12.18 -6.59 -1.77
CA ASP A 76 12.27 -5.32 -2.51
C ASP A 76 11.44 -5.40 -3.80
N LEU A 77 10.54 -4.43 -3.98
CA LEU A 77 9.89 -4.23 -5.26
C LEU A 77 10.91 -3.65 -6.25
N VAL A 78 10.96 -4.23 -7.45
CA VAL A 78 11.75 -3.65 -8.54
C VAL A 78 10.95 -2.50 -9.14
N ALA A 79 11.43 -1.26 -8.99
CA ALA A 79 10.76 -0.10 -9.56
C ALA A 79 10.66 -0.24 -11.09
N THR A 80 9.44 -0.23 -11.62
CA THR A 80 9.17 -0.06 -13.06
C THR A 80 8.51 1.29 -13.29
N PRO A 81 8.63 1.89 -14.49
CA PRO A 81 8.00 3.17 -14.78
C PRO A 81 6.48 3.19 -14.48
N ALA A 82 5.77 2.10 -14.77
CA ALA A 82 4.34 2.01 -14.50
C ALA A 82 4.02 1.90 -13.01
N LEU A 83 4.80 1.12 -12.26
CA LEU A 83 4.65 1.02 -10.80
C LEU A 83 4.96 2.36 -10.12
N THR A 84 6.06 3.01 -10.52
CA THR A 84 6.44 4.34 -10.01
C THR A 84 5.36 5.37 -10.32
N ALA A 85 4.84 5.41 -11.55
CA ALA A 85 3.77 6.34 -11.92
C ALA A 85 2.50 6.18 -11.07
N LYS A 86 2.16 4.95 -10.65
CA LYS A 86 1.03 4.72 -9.75
C LYS A 86 1.30 5.17 -8.32
N PHE A 87 2.50 4.90 -7.81
CA PHE A 87 2.90 5.43 -6.51
C PHE A 87 2.85 6.97 -6.52
N ASP A 88 3.45 7.60 -7.53
CA ASP A 88 3.47 9.05 -7.67
C ASP A 88 2.05 9.64 -7.74
N ALA A 89 1.18 9.06 -8.57
CA ALA A 89 -0.20 9.50 -8.72
C ALA A 89 -1.03 9.38 -7.43
N TRP A 90 -0.67 8.46 -6.54
CA TRP A 90 -1.31 8.35 -5.23
C TRP A 90 -0.71 9.32 -4.22
N THR A 91 0.62 9.53 -4.22
CA THR A 91 1.27 10.48 -3.30
C THR A 91 0.98 11.96 -3.57
N GLN A 92 0.35 12.28 -4.72
CA GLN A 92 0.01 13.65 -5.13
C GLN A 92 -1.46 14.04 -4.84
N GLN A 93 -2.24 13.14 -4.22
CA GLN A 93 -3.62 13.42 -3.78
C GLN A 93 -3.63 14.08 -2.41
#